data_AF-A0A7X6NW67-F1
#
_entry.id   AF-A0A7X6NW67-F1
#
_cell.length_a   1.000
_cell.length_b   1.000
_cell.length_c   1.000
_cell.angle_alpha   90.00
_cell.angle_beta   90.00
_cell.angle_gamma   90.00
#
_symmetry.space_group_name_H-M   'P 1'
#
loop_
_entity.id
_entity.type
_entity.pdbx_description
1 polymer ?
#
loop_
_entity_poly.entity_id
_entity_poly.type
_entity_poly.pdbx_seq_one_letter_code
_entity_poly.pdbx_strand_id
1 'polypeptide(L)'
;MFSAPFVEEMVMRYYPKKAIKNKVAYYFFTSIIFGFIHVHSLTSIEALIHFIKYAYMGGFLAYTYLKRDNIWDAIILHSLNNLVAFITVLFS
;
A
#
# COMPACT_ATOMS: atom_id res chain seq x y z
N MET A 1 8.90 -11.37 7.89
CA MET A 1 7.64 -11.43 7.10
C MET A 1 6.49 -10.64 7.75
N PHE A 2 6.27 -10.68 9.08
CA PHE A 2 5.30 -9.80 9.77
C PHE A 2 5.77 -8.35 9.97
N SER A 3 7.07 -8.10 10.05
CA SER A 3 7.63 -6.76 10.22
C SER A 3 7.53 -5.89 8.96
N ALA A 4 7.32 -6.49 7.79
CA ALA A 4 7.31 -5.80 6.51
C ALA A 4 6.10 -4.86 6.37
N PRO A 5 4.84 -5.30 6.58
CA PRO A 5 3.69 -4.39 6.55
C PRO A 5 3.78 -3.25 7.58
N PHE A 6 4.31 -3.52 8.77
CA PHE A 6 4.49 -2.46 9.78
C PHE A 6 5.43 -1.36 9.28
N VAL A 7 6.62 -1.73 8.80
CA VAL A 7 7.61 -0.75 8.32
C VAL A 7 7.09 -0.03 7.07
N GLU A 8 6.49 -0.77 6.13
CA GLU A 8 5.92 -0.20 4.91
C GLU A 8 4.83 0.82 5.22
N GLU A 9 3.88 0.51 6.11
CA GLU A 9 2.83 1.48 6.46
C GLU A 9 3.37 2.67 7.27
N MET A 10 4.39 2.48 8.11
CA MET A 10 5.03 3.61 8.78
C MET A 10 5.67 4.58 7.78
N VAL A 11 6.41 4.06 6.80
CA VAL A 11 7.08 4.84 5.76
C VAL A 11 6.10 5.45 4.77
N MET A 12 5.09 4.71 4.36
CA MET A 12 4.20 5.12 3.29
C MET A 12 3.00 5.94 3.80
N ARG A 13 2.56 5.74 5.05
CA ARG A 13 1.32 6.34 5.58
C ARG A 13 1.61 7.27 6.75
N TYR A 14 2.23 6.78 7.82
CA TYR A 14 2.39 7.56 9.04
C TYR A 14 3.27 8.81 8.85
N TYR A 15 4.47 8.65 8.28
CA TYR A 15 5.36 9.81 8.06
C TYR A 15 4.83 10.78 6.98
N PRO A 16 4.33 10.33 5.81
CA PRO A 16 3.81 11.25 4.80
C PRO A 16 2.60 12.06 5.29
N LYS A 17 1.76 11.53 6.19
CA LYS A 17 0.65 12.28 6.79
C LYS A 17 1.13 13.45 7.66
N LYS A 18 2.35 13.37 8.22
CA LYS A 18 2.96 14.49 8.94
C LYS A 18 3.34 15.64 8.00
N ALA A 19 3.79 15.33 6.78
CA ALA A 19 4.22 16.31 5.78
C ALA A 19 3.07 16.83 4.89
N ILE A 20 2.15 15.97 4.47
CA ILE A 20 1.10 16.28 3.49
C ILE A 20 -0.25 16.39 4.20
N LYS A 21 -0.72 17.62 4.42
CA LYS A 21 -1.99 17.89 5.13
C LYS A 21 -3.23 17.78 4.25
N ASN A 22 -3.08 18.05 2.95
CA ASN A 22 -4.17 17.89 2.00
C ASN A 22 -4.46 16.39 1.81
N LYS A 23 -5.65 15.94 2.23
CA LYS A 23 -6.05 14.53 2.20
C LYS A 23 -6.03 13.92 0.80
N VAL A 24 -6.41 14.70 -0.22
CA VAL A 24 -6.45 14.25 -1.62
C VAL A 24 -5.03 14.09 -2.15
N ALA A 25 -4.17 15.08 -1.93
CA ALA A 25 -2.76 14.99 -2.31
C ALA A 25 -2.05 13.83 -1.58
N TYR A 26 -2.29 13.67 -0.28
CA TYR A 26 -1.76 12.56 0.51
C TYR A 26 -2.22 11.21 -0.05
N TYR A 27 -3.52 11.07 -0.35
CA TYR A 27 -4.09 9.86 -0.91
C TYR A 27 -3.39 9.48 -2.22
N PHE A 28 -3.38 10.38 -3.21
CA PHE A 28 -2.78 10.07 -4.51
C PHE A 28 -1.27 9.87 -4.42
N PHE A 29 -0.56 10.71 -3.66
CA PHE A 29 0.89 10.60 -3.50
C PHE A 29 1.29 9.24 -2.91
N THR A 30 0.72 8.87 -1.77
CA THR A 30 1.08 7.61 -1.09
C THR A 30 0.65 6.39 -1.88
N SER A 31 -0.48 6.45 -2.59
CA SER A 31 -0.96 5.36 -3.46
C SER A 31 -0.04 5.11 -4.65
N ILE A 32 0.33 6.18 -5.35
CA ILE A 32 1.15 6.10 -6.56
C ILE A 32 2.57 5.61 -6.22
N ILE A 33 3.19 6.18 -5.17
CA ILE A 33 4.51 5.73 -4.72
C ILE A 33 4.46 4.26 -4.28
N PHE A 34 3.37 3.82 -3.62
CA PHE A 34 3.20 2.41 -3.25
C PHE A 34 3.15 1.50 -4.47
N GLY A 35 2.48 1.92 -5.55
CA GLY A 35 2.53 1.21 -6.83
C GLY A 35 3.93 1.10 -7.40
N PHE A 36 4.69 2.20 -7.41
CA PHE A 36 6.05 2.23 -7.96
C PHE A 36 7.05 1.37 -7.20
N ILE A 37 7.03 1.37 -5.87
CA ILE A 37 8.00 0.58 -5.09
C ILE A 37 7.77 -0.95 -5.22
N HIS A 38 6.59 -1.37 -5.70
CA HIS A 38 6.23 -2.77 -5.89
C HIS A 38 6.42 -3.28 -7.32
N VAL A 39 6.92 -2.44 -8.24
CA VAL A 39 7.26 -2.85 -9.61
C VAL A 39 8.72 -2.54 -9.93
N HIS A 40 9.38 -3.39 -10.69
CA HIS A 40 10.80 -3.22 -11.05
C HIS A 40 11.00 -2.49 -12.39
N SER A 41 10.03 -2.55 -13.29
CA SER A 41 10.02 -1.80 -14.55
C SER A 41 8.58 -1.50 -14.95
N LEU A 42 8.37 -0.64 -15.94
CA LEU A 42 7.08 -0.37 -16.59
C LEU A 42 7.14 -0.63 -18.10
N THR A 43 7.95 -1.62 -18.50
CA THR A 43 8.27 -1.88 -19.91
C THR A 43 7.28 -2.82 -20.59
N SER A 44 6.36 -3.43 -19.84
CA SER A 44 5.34 -4.34 -20.36
C SER A 44 3.94 -3.99 -19.86
N ILE A 45 2.92 -4.46 -20.57
CA ILE A 45 1.52 -4.32 -20.17
C ILE A 45 1.29 -5.03 -18.83
N GLU A 46 1.90 -6.19 -18.61
CA GLU A 46 1.83 -6.91 -17.33
C GLU A 46 2.38 -6.06 -16.19
N ALA A 47 3.53 -5.41 -16.39
CA ALA A 47 4.12 -4.53 -15.38
C ALA A 47 3.23 -3.33 -15.06
N LEU A 48 2.55 -2.76 -16.06
CA LEU A 48 1.56 -1.71 -15.86
C LEU A 48 0.35 -2.21 -15.05
N ILE A 49 -0.14 -3.42 -15.33
CA ILE A 49 -1.22 -4.04 -14.57
C ILE A 49 -0.80 -4.26 -13.12
N HIS A 50 0.42 -4.75 -12.88
CA HIS A 50 0.98 -4.88 -11.53
C HIS A 50 1.06 -3.54 -10.80
N PHE A 51 1.54 -2.49 -11.48
CA PHE A 51 1.57 -1.14 -10.92
C PHE A 51 0.17 -0.68 -10.51
N ILE A 52 -0.83 -0.82 -11.38
CA ILE A 52 -2.22 -0.43 -11.10
C ILE A 52 -2.76 -1.22 -9.90
N LYS A 53 -2.49 -2.52 -9.83
CA LYS A 53 -2.91 -3.38 -8.70
C LYS A 53 -2.33 -2.86 -7.37
N TYR A 54 -1.03 -2.60 -7.32
CA TYR A 54 -0.38 -2.11 -6.10
C TYR A 54 -0.79 -0.66 -5.79
N ALA A 55 -0.94 0.22 -6.78
CA ALA A 55 -1.43 1.57 -6.56
C ALA A 55 -2.86 1.58 -5.99
N TYR A 56 -3.73 0.70 -6.49
CA TYR A 56 -5.09 0.52 -5.97
C TYR A 56 -5.09 0.03 -4.51
N MET A 57 -4.30 -1.01 -4.21
CA MET A 57 -4.11 -1.47 -2.83
C MET A 57 -3.57 -0.34 -1.94
N GLY A 58 -2.60 0.42 -2.44
CA GLY A 58 -2.03 1.55 -1.73
C GLY A 58 -3.04 2.65 -1.41
N GLY A 59 -3.98 2.89 -2.32
CA GLY A 59 -5.12 3.77 -2.13
C GLY A 59 -6.12 3.25 -1.12
N PHE A 60 -6.46 1.96 -1.17
CA PHE A 60 -7.34 1.35 -0.18
C PHE A 60 -6.79 1.50 1.25
N LEU A 61 -5.48 1.28 1.42
CA LEU A 61 -4.78 1.48 2.71
C LEU A 61 -4.71 2.96 3.13
N ALA A 62 -4.45 3.86 2.19
CA ALA A 62 -4.48 5.30 2.46
C ALA A 62 -5.87 5.79 2.88
N TYR A 63 -6.92 5.33 2.19
CA TYR A 63 -8.32 5.64 2.51
C TYR A 63 -8.70 5.14 3.90
N THR A 64 -8.37 3.90 4.24
CA THR A 64 -8.69 3.33 5.56
C THR A 64 -8.00 4.09 6.68
N TYR A 65 -6.72 4.45 6.51
CA TYR A 65 -6.04 5.30 7.49
C TYR A 65 -6.65 6.70 7.58
N LEU A 66 -7.02 7.33 6.46
CA LEU A 66 -7.67 8.65 6.47
C LEU A 66 -9.06 8.64 7.11
N LYS A 67 -9.80 7.53 7.01
CA LYS A 67 -11.17 7.40 7.51
C LYS A 67 -11.23 7.35 9.04
N ARG A 68 -10.30 6.65 9.68
CA ARG A 68 -10.31 6.41 11.14
C ARG A 68 -9.15 7.04 11.89
N ASP A 69 -8.18 7.63 11.18
CA ASP A 69 -6.92 8.13 11.74
C ASP A 69 -6.20 7.11 12.63
N ASN A 70 -6.28 5.84 12.25
CA ASN A 70 -5.65 4.76 12.98
C ASN A 70 -4.70 3.99 12.06
N ILE A 71 -3.40 4.07 12.34
CA ILE A 71 -2.38 3.40 11.51
C ILE A 71 -2.50 1.86 11.60
N TRP A 72 -3.01 1.34 12.71
CA TRP A 72 -3.22 -0.09 12.90
C TRP A 72 -4.21 -0.68 11.90
N ASP A 73 -5.18 0.09 11.44
CA ASP A 73 -6.15 -0.37 10.43
C ASP A 73 -5.43 -0.73 9.13
N ALA A 74 -4.54 0.16 8.66
CA ALA A 74 -3.75 -0.07 7.46
C ALA A 74 -2.76 -1.24 7.67
N ILE A 75 -2.08 -1.30 8.81
CA ILE A 75 -1.11 -2.36 9.12
C ILE A 75 -1.78 -3.74 9.14
N ILE A 76 -2.93 -3.87 9.80
CA ILE A 76 -3.67 -5.13 9.90
C ILE A 76 -4.21 -5.54 8.53
N LEU A 77 -4.83 -4.62 7.79
CA LEU A 77 -5.37 -4.92 6.45
C LEU A 77 -4.27 -5.32 5.47
N HIS A 78 -3.13 -4.64 5.50
CA HIS A 78 -1.98 -5.01 4.67
C HIS A 78 -1.44 -6.40 5.08
N SER A 79 -1.28 -6.65 6.37
CA SER A 79 -0.83 -7.96 6.87
C SER A 79 -1.79 -9.08 6.45
N LEU A 80 -3.11 -8.85 6.50
CA LEU A 80 -4.12 -9.80 6.05
C LEU A 80 -4.06 -10.03 4.54
N ASN A 81 -3.90 -8.97 3.74
CA ASN A 81 -3.72 -9.11 2.29
C ASN A 81 -2.50 -9.97 1.95
N ASN A 82 -1.38 -9.76 2.66
CA ASN A 82 -0.16 -10.53 2.45
C ASN A 82 -0.30 -11.98 2.92
N LEU A 83 -1.06 -12.22 4.01
CA LEU A 83 -1.40 -13.57 4.44
C LEU A 83 -2.22 -14.31 3.39
N VAL A 84 -3.25 -13.67 2.83
CA VAL A 84 -4.06 -14.26 1.74
C VAL A 84 -3.19 -14.54 0.52
N ALA A 85 -2.34 -13.59 0.11
CA ALA A 85 -1.42 -13.80 -1.01
C ALA A 85 -0.46 -14.97 -0.77
N PHE A 86 0.11 -15.08 0.43
CA PHE A 86 0.97 -16.19 0.81
C PHE A 86 0.25 -17.54 0.75
N ILE A 87 -0.97 -17.61 1.29
CA ILE A 87 -1.82 -18.81 1.20
C ILE A 87 -2.09 -19.18 -0.26
N THR A 88 -2.45 -18.20 -1.11
CA THR A 88 -2.69 -18.45 -2.54
C THR A 88 -1.46 -19.05 -3.22
N VAL A 89 -0.27 -18.52 -2.94
CA VAL A 89 0.99 -19.07 -3.50
C VAL A 89 1.29 -20.49 -2.99
N LEU A 90 0.95 -20.81 -1.74
CA LEU A 90 1.16 -22.15 -1.19
C LEU A 90 0.28 -23.24 -1.84
N PHE A 91 -0.88 -22.86 -2.37
CA PHE A 91 -1.85 -23.78 -2.98
C PHE A 91 -1.97 -23.63 -4.52
N SER A 92 -1.10 -22.83 -5.15
CA SER A 92 -1.06 -22.60 -6.60
C SER A 92 -0.08 -23.49 -7.33
#